data_AF-A0A965IPH1-F1
#
_entry.id   AF-A0A965IPH1-F1
#
_cell.length_a   1.000
_cell.length_b   1.000
_cell.length_c   1.000
_cell.angle_alpha   90.00
_cell.angle_beta   90.00
_cell.angle_gamma   90.00
#
_symmetry.space_group_name_H-M   'P 1'
#
loop_
_entity.id
_entity.type
_entity.pdbx_description
1 polymer ?
#
loop_
_entity_poly.entity_id
_entity_poly.type
_entity_poly.pdbx_seq_one_letter_code
_entity_poly.pdbx_strand_id
1 'polypeptide(L)'
;MKLSLKILENNSQIEKSICVALLPQVTTYFNNVVQFIKLKLPILLKSIIIESPEYLALTKGNLRLELGIPDAEMRIDDIIDTWLQNMVIQYKPPQIQNNKIKTSLSIEMIKSDFSDVISLSSAEIQDNISGSIVPWLRWLLLEGTATLVKNYEVTFGPNSRSRTGFAVMTEAKNQDWGVPAEYAGTSSDNWITRTIERSKQDINKLIVEALSQ
;
A
#
# COMPACT_ATOMS: atom_id res chain seq x y z
N MET A 1 24.13 -66.11 -16.52
CA MET A 1 24.69 -64.77 -16.79
C MET A 1 24.30 -63.88 -15.61
N LYS A 2 25.26 -63.39 -14.81
CA LYS A 2 24.98 -62.48 -13.69
C LYS A 2 25.18 -61.05 -14.17
N LEU A 3 24.09 -60.29 -14.33
CA LEU A 3 24.18 -58.84 -14.51
C LEU A 3 24.35 -58.18 -13.13
N SER A 4 25.40 -57.38 -12.95
CA SER A 4 25.51 -56.46 -11.83
C SER A 4 25.26 -55.04 -12.33
N LEU A 5 24.20 -54.41 -11.84
CA LEU A 5 23.96 -52.97 -12.02
C LEU A 5 24.65 -52.24 -10.86
N LYS A 6 25.48 -51.24 -11.17
CA LYS A 6 26.12 -50.36 -10.19
C LYS A 6 25.70 -48.93 -10.50
N ILE A 7 25.09 -48.25 -9.53
CA ILE A 7 24.83 -46.82 -9.63
C ILE A 7 26.19 -46.11 -9.52
N LEU A 8 26.50 -45.28 -10.51
CA LEU A 8 27.79 -44.58 -10.60
C LEU A 8 27.69 -43.18 -9.98
N GLU A 9 26.52 -42.57 -9.97
CA GLU A 9 26.30 -41.26 -9.34
C GLU A 9 26.15 -41.36 -7.81
N ASN A 10 26.66 -40.34 -7.12
CA ASN A 10 26.32 -40.11 -5.72
C ASN A 10 24.99 -39.36 -5.57
N ASN A 11 24.42 -39.34 -4.36
CA ASN A 11 23.13 -38.71 -4.09
C ASN A 11 23.07 -37.24 -4.53
N SER A 12 24.15 -36.47 -4.33
CA SER A 12 24.20 -35.06 -4.75
C SER A 12 24.11 -34.90 -6.27
N GLN A 13 24.71 -35.82 -7.04
CA GLN A 13 24.63 -35.81 -8.50
C GLN A 13 23.20 -36.16 -8.96
N ILE A 14 22.56 -37.11 -8.29
CA ILE A 14 21.17 -37.49 -8.56
C ILE A 14 20.22 -36.31 -8.28
N GLU A 15 20.34 -35.67 -7.12
CA GLU A 15 19.55 -34.48 -6.75
C GLU A 15 19.69 -33.34 -7.76
N LYS A 16 20.94 -33.07 -8.19
CA LYS A 16 21.21 -32.04 -9.19
C LYS A 16 20.55 -32.38 -10.53
N SER A 17 20.67 -33.62 -10.99
CA SER A 17 20.04 -34.08 -12.24
C SER A 17 18.51 -33.98 -12.18
N ILE A 18 17.90 -34.34 -11.05
CA ILE A 18 16.46 -34.15 -10.82
C ILE A 18 16.10 -32.66 -10.92
N CYS A 19 16.84 -31.77 -10.25
CA CYS A 19 16.59 -30.34 -10.32
C CYS A 19 16.72 -29.78 -11.74
N VAL A 20 17.73 -30.22 -12.50
CA VAL A 20 17.92 -29.80 -13.91
C VAL A 20 16.74 -30.23 -14.76
N ALA A 21 16.25 -31.46 -14.59
CA ALA A 21 15.10 -31.96 -15.33
C ALA A 21 13.79 -31.22 -14.98
N LEU A 22 13.60 -30.84 -13.71
CA LEU A 22 12.40 -30.14 -13.24
C LEU A 22 12.41 -28.63 -13.55
N LEU A 23 13.59 -28.02 -13.67
CA LEU A 23 13.74 -26.57 -13.76
C LEU A 23 12.88 -25.91 -14.87
N PRO A 24 12.78 -26.43 -16.11
CA PRO A 24 11.94 -25.82 -17.14
C PRO A 24 10.45 -25.82 -16.78
N GLN A 25 9.95 -26.93 -16.21
CA GLN A 25 8.55 -27.06 -15.80
C GLN A 25 8.23 -26.09 -14.65
N VAL A 26 9.12 -26.05 -13.64
CA VAL A 26 8.99 -25.14 -12.50
C VAL A 26 9.04 -23.67 -12.97
N THR A 27 9.92 -23.35 -13.92
CA THR A 27 10.02 -21.99 -14.49
C THR A 27 8.73 -21.58 -15.19
N THR A 28 8.19 -22.42 -16.07
CA THR A 28 6.91 -22.14 -16.76
C THR A 28 5.77 -21.94 -15.76
N TYR A 29 5.68 -22.82 -14.77
CA TYR A 29 4.68 -22.73 -13.72
C TYR A 29 4.78 -21.42 -12.92
N PHE A 30 5.96 -21.06 -12.39
CA PHE A 30 6.12 -19.82 -11.63
C PHE A 30 5.93 -18.57 -12.48
N ASN A 31 6.25 -18.61 -13.78
CA ASN A 31 5.93 -17.49 -14.68
C ASN A 31 4.41 -17.23 -14.72
N ASN A 32 3.59 -18.28 -14.79
CA ASN A 32 2.13 -18.16 -14.78
C ASN A 32 1.63 -17.63 -13.43
N VAL A 33 2.15 -18.18 -12.31
CA VAL A 33 1.84 -17.72 -10.95
C VAL A 33 2.09 -16.21 -10.82
N VAL A 34 3.25 -15.74 -11.29
CA VAL A 34 3.62 -14.32 -11.22
C VAL A 34 2.73 -13.46 -12.09
N GLN A 35 2.35 -13.91 -13.29
CA GLN A 35 1.40 -13.18 -14.13
C GLN A 35 0.03 -13.07 -13.46
N PHE A 36 -0.45 -14.15 -12.84
CA PHE A 36 -1.71 -14.11 -12.08
C PHE A 36 -1.64 -13.10 -10.94
N ILE A 37 -0.58 -13.12 -10.13
CA ILE A 37 -0.37 -12.17 -9.03
C ILE A 37 -0.33 -10.72 -9.55
N LYS A 38 0.40 -10.46 -10.65
CA LYS A 38 0.48 -9.13 -11.26
C LYS A 38 -0.89 -8.57 -11.66
N LEU A 39 -1.79 -9.43 -12.13
CA LEU A 39 -3.13 -9.03 -12.55
C LEU A 39 -4.08 -8.84 -11.37
N LYS A 40 -3.98 -9.68 -10.33
CA LYS A 40 -4.98 -9.75 -9.26
C LYS A 40 -4.62 -8.92 -8.03
N LEU A 41 -3.34 -8.80 -7.71
CA LEU A 41 -2.90 -8.12 -6.50
C LEU A 41 -3.30 -6.63 -6.46
N PRO A 42 -3.16 -5.82 -7.53
CA PRO A 42 -3.60 -4.43 -7.48
C PRO A 42 -5.10 -4.28 -7.19
N ILE A 43 -5.92 -5.19 -7.76
CA ILE A 43 -7.38 -5.19 -7.59
C ILE A 43 -7.73 -5.50 -6.14
N LEU A 44 -7.10 -6.52 -5.56
CA LEU A 44 -7.29 -6.91 -4.16
C LEU A 44 -6.87 -5.78 -3.21
N LEU A 45 -5.72 -5.16 -3.44
CA LEU A 45 -5.24 -4.06 -2.61
C LEU A 45 -6.19 -2.86 -2.69
N LYS A 46 -6.68 -2.50 -3.88
CA LYS A 46 -7.66 -1.41 -4.05
C LYS A 46 -8.92 -1.66 -3.23
N SER A 47 -9.51 -2.86 -3.32
CA SER A 47 -10.75 -3.16 -2.58
C SER A 47 -10.55 -3.07 -1.08
N ILE A 48 -9.46 -3.65 -0.59
CA ILE A 48 -9.07 -3.62 0.84
C ILE A 48 -8.90 -2.20 1.35
N ILE A 49 -8.28 -1.34 0.55
CA ILE A 49 -8.03 0.06 0.90
C ILE A 49 -9.35 0.83 0.99
N ILE A 50 -10.25 0.66 0.01
CA ILE A 50 -11.56 1.33 -0.02
C ILE A 50 -12.46 0.88 1.15
N GLU A 51 -12.31 -0.37 1.59
CA GLU A 51 -13.02 -0.92 2.75
C GLU A 51 -12.44 -0.50 4.11
N SER A 52 -11.27 0.15 4.13
CA SER A 52 -10.63 0.56 5.37
C SER A 52 -11.42 1.66 6.11
N PRO A 53 -11.44 1.65 7.46
CA PRO A 53 -12.12 2.69 8.23
C PRO A 53 -11.54 4.09 7.95
N GLU A 54 -10.25 4.19 7.64
CA GLU A 54 -9.59 5.45 7.31
C GLU A 54 -10.05 6.00 5.95
N TYR A 55 -10.20 5.17 4.91
CA TYR A 55 -10.81 5.59 3.64
C TYR A 55 -12.24 6.10 3.85
N LEU A 56 -13.03 5.39 4.66
CA LEU A 56 -14.39 5.82 5.00
C LEU A 56 -14.42 7.14 5.79
N ALA A 57 -13.48 7.33 6.72
CA ALA A 57 -13.34 8.58 7.47
C ALA A 57 -12.97 9.76 6.56
N LEU A 58 -12.10 9.53 5.58
CA LEU A 58 -11.66 10.54 4.62
C LEU A 58 -12.67 10.81 3.50
N THR A 59 -13.55 9.88 3.16
CA THR A 59 -14.56 10.09 2.10
C THR A 59 -15.92 10.51 2.65
N LYS A 60 -16.31 9.97 3.81
CA LYS A 60 -17.66 10.14 4.37
C LYS A 60 -17.67 10.66 5.81
N GLY A 61 -16.57 10.53 6.55
CA GLY A 61 -16.48 10.93 7.95
C GLY A 61 -16.12 12.40 8.18
N ASN A 62 -15.94 12.75 9.46
CA ASN A 62 -15.56 14.10 9.89
C ASN A 62 -14.12 14.45 9.54
N LEU A 63 -13.23 13.46 9.43
CA LEU A 63 -11.80 13.68 9.15
C LEU A 63 -11.59 14.49 7.86
N ARG A 64 -12.37 14.23 6.82
CA ARG A 64 -12.34 14.99 5.56
C ARG A 64 -12.71 16.46 5.75
N LEU A 65 -13.64 16.72 6.68
CA LEU A 65 -14.14 18.06 6.98
C LEU A 65 -13.09 18.84 7.78
N GLU A 66 -12.47 18.18 8.76
CA GLU A 66 -11.38 18.75 9.59
C GLU A 66 -10.15 19.09 8.75
N LEU A 67 -9.72 18.17 7.88
CA LEU A 67 -8.63 18.40 6.93
C LEU A 67 -9.02 19.39 5.80
N GLY A 68 -10.32 19.64 5.65
CA GLY A 68 -10.87 20.56 4.66
C GLY A 68 -10.70 20.09 3.22
N ILE A 69 -10.85 18.79 2.97
CA ILE A 69 -10.64 18.13 1.67
C ILE A 69 -11.93 18.20 0.83
N PRO A 70 -12.02 19.09 -0.18
CA PRO A 70 -13.10 19.03 -1.18
C PRO A 70 -12.89 17.82 -2.09
N ASP A 71 -13.97 17.27 -2.64
CA ASP A 71 -13.92 16.16 -3.61
C ASP A 71 -13.06 14.98 -3.14
N ALA A 72 -13.17 14.65 -1.84
CA ALA A 72 -12.23 13.76 -1.15
C ALA A 72 -12.09 12.39 -1.84
N GLU A 73 -13.18 11.79 -2.29
CA GLU A 73 -13.17 10.51 -3.01
C GLU A 73 -12.26 10.56 -4.24
N MET A 74 -12.42 11.58 -5.10
CA MET A 74 -11.59 11.74 -6.30
C MET A 74 -10.10 11.88 -5.96
N ARG A 75 -9.77 12.69 -4.95
CA ARG A 75 -8.37 12.94 -4.54
C ARG A 75 -7.71 11.70 -3.95
N ILE A 76 -8.45 10.98 -3.11
CA ILE A 76 -7.94 9.77 -2.44
C ILE A 76 -7.79 8.66 -3.47
N ASP A 77 -8.74 8.51 -4.39
CA ASP A 77 -8.65 7.53 -5.48
C ASP A 77 -7.44 7.79 -6.37
N ASP A 78 -7.12 9.05 -6.69
CA ASP A 78 -5.91 9.42 -7.45
C ASP A 78 -4.62 9.04 -6.70
N ILE A 79 -4.57 9.22 -5.37
CA ILE A 79 -3.45 8.80 -4.52
C ILE A 79 -3.29 7.27 -4.53
N ILE A 80 -4.41 6.54 -4.35
CA ILE A 80 -4.42 5.08 -4.33
C ILE A 80 -4.00 4.53 -5.70
N ASP A 81 -4.57 5.07 -6.77
CA ASP A 81 -4.25 4.65 -8.13
C ASP A 81 -2.78 4.93 -8.46
N THR A 82 -2.22 6.05 -8.00
CA THR A 82 -0.78 6.33 -8.13
C THR A 82 0.09 5.28 -7.43
N TRP A 83 -0.24 4.90 -6.18
CA TRP A 83 0.51 3.83 -5.49
C TRP A 83 0.37 2.48 -6.20
N LEU A 84 -0.82 2.13 -6.66
CA LEU A 84 -1.05 0.85 -7.34
C LEU A 84 -0.37 0.79 -8.71
N GLN A 85 -0.33 1.90 -9.44
CA GLN A 85 0.38 2.01 -10.72
C GLN A 85 1.90 1.97 -10.53
N ASN A 86 2.42 2.55 -9.45
CA ASN A 86 3.84 2.56 -9.12
C ASN A 86 4.31 1.27 -8.42
N MET A 87 3.41 0.33 -8.15
CA MET A 87 3.76 -0.94 -7.51
C MET A 87 4.72 -1.76 -8.38
N VAL A 88 5.87 -2.09 -7.82
CA VAL A 88 6.92 -2.88 -8.45
C VAL A 88 6.85 -4.32 -7.97
N ILE A 89 6.59 -5.24 -8.90
CA ILE A 89 6.61 -6.69 -8.64
C ILE A 89 7.89 -7.27 -9.24
N GLN A 90 8.90 -7.46 -8.40
CA GLN A 90 10.19 -8.03 -8.79
C GLN A 90 10.16 -9.55 -8.66
N TYR A 91 10.40 -10.25 -9.76
CA TYR A 91 10.45 -11.71 -9.79
C TYR A 91 11.81 -12.17 -10.28
N LYS A 92 12.45 -13.04 -9.50
CA LYS A 92 13.66 -13.77 -9.90
C LYS A 92 13.26 -15.17 -10.33
N PRO A 93 13.42 -15.54 -11.61
CA PRO A 93 13.08 -16.87 -12.12
C PRO A 93 13.74 -17.99 -11.30
N PRO A 94 13.10 -19.17 -11.23
CA PRO A 94 13.69 -20.35 -10.61
C PRO A 94 15.13 -20.62 -11.08
N GLN A 95 16.02 -20.87 -10.13
CA GLN A 95 17.42 -21.24 -10.38
C GLN A 95 17.85 -22.35 -9.42
N ILE A 96 18.81 -23.15 -9.86
CA ILE A 96 19.37 -24.23 -9.03
C ILE A 96 20.50 -23.67 -8.16
N GLN A 97 20.35 -23.76 -6.85
CA GLN A 97 21.37 -23.40 -5.86
C GLN A 97 21.45 -24.49 -4.80
N ASN A 98 22.65 -25.04 -4.55
CA ASN A 98 22.89 -26.11 -3.58
C ASN A 98 21.92 -27.30 -3.77
N ASN A 99 21.80 -27.81 -5.01
CA ASN A 99 20.88 -28.89 -5.41
C ASN A 99 19.40 -28.64 -5.07
N LYS A 100 18.96 -27.39 -4.97
CA LYS A 100 17.57 -27.01 -4.75
C LYS A 100 17.16 -25.98 -5.78
N ILE A 101 15.90 -26.03 -6.22
CA ILE A 101 15.31 -24.97 -7.04
C ILE A 101 14.84 -23.86 -6.09
N LYS A 102 15.30 -22.63 -6.32
CA LYS A 102 14.91 -21.44 -5.57
C LYS A 102 14.39 -20.37 -6.50
N THR A 103 13.38 -19.64 -6.05
CA THR A 103 12.83 -18.46 -6.72
C THR A 103 12.47 -17.43 -5.66
N SER A 104 12.29 -16.17 -6.05
CA SER A 104 11.84 -15.12 -5.16
C SER A 104 10.89 -14.17 -5.87
N LEU A 105 9.86 -13.75 -5.15
CA LEU A 105 8.95 -12.68 -5.53
C LEU A 105 9.02 -11.61 -4.45
N SER A 106 9.31 -10.37 -4.85
CA SER A 106 9.24 -9.18 -4.00
C SER A 106 8.19 -8.23 -4.56
N ILE A 107 7.39 -7.65 -3.68
CA ILE A 107 6.35 -6.69 -4.02
C ILE A 107 6.65 -5.43 -3.22
N GLU A 108 6.83 -4.32 -3.94
CA GLU A 108 7.11 -3.00 -3.38
C GLU A 108 6.02 -2.05 -3.88
N MET A 109 5.20 -1.51 -2.98
CA MET A 109 4.05 -0.67 -3.36
C MET A 109 4.28 0.82 -3.11
N ILE A 110 4.88 1.16 -1.97
CA ILE A 110 4.95 2.55 -1.47
C ILE A 110 6.41 2.88 -1.22
N LYS A 111 6.85 4.04 -1.71
CA LYS A 111 8.18 4.54 -1.35
C LYS A 111 8.24 4.87 0.14
N SER A 112 9.35 4.54 0.79
CA SER A 112 9.55 4.77 2.22
C SER A 112 9.44 6.24 2.67
N ASP A 113 9.59 7.18 1.73
CA ASP A 113 9.48 8.62 1.95
C ASP A 113 8.16 9.22 1.41
N PHE A 114 7.28 8.39 0.83
CA PHE A 114 6.01 8.78 0.22
C PHE A 114 6.15 9.80 -0.93
N SER A 115 7.37 9.96 -1.49
CA SER A 115 7.66 10.91 -2.58
C SER A 115 6.92 10.59 -3.88
N ASP A 116 6.31 9.42 -3.98
CA ASP A 116 5.43 9.01 -5.07
C ASP A 116 4.07 9.69 -5.05
N VAL A 117 3.58 10.15 -3.89
CA VAL A 117 2.24 10.73 -3.75
C VAL A 117 2.17 12.11 -3.09
N ILE A 118 3.11 12.46 -2.19
CA ILE A 118 3.01 13.73 -1.46
C ILE A 118 3.19 14.97 -2.34
N SER A 119 3.74 14.82 -3.55
CA SER A 119 3.88 15.89 -4.53
C SER A 119 2.71 15.98 -5.51
N LEU A 120 1.69 15.13 -5.38
CA LEU A 120 0.51 15.18 -6.25
C LEU A 120 -0.36 16.40 -5.90
N SER A 121 -1.02 16.98 -6.91
CA SER A 121 -2.02 18.02 -6.68
C SER A 121 -3.19 17.54 -5.81
N SER A 122 -3.46 16.23 -5.80
CA SER A 122 -4.46 15.59 -4.94
C SER A 122 -4.05 15.58 -3.46
N ALA A 123 -2.74 15.60 -3.14
CA ALA A 123 -2.18 15.55 -1.80
C ALA A 123 -2.16 16.89 -1.05
N GLU A 124 -2.48 17.97 -1.75
CA GLU A 124 -2.46 19.34 -1.25
C GLU A 124 -3.76 20.08 -1.57
N ILE A 125 -4.11 21.06 -0.73
CA ILE A 125 -5.26 21.93 -0.96
C ILE A 125 -4.81 23.38 -0.79
N GLN A 126 -5.04 24.20 -1.81
CA GLN A 126 -4.85 25.63 -1.70
C GLN A 126 -6.03 26.26 -0.96
N ASP A 127 -5.72 27.07 0.05
CA ASP A 127 -6.71 27.87 0.75
C ASP A 127 -7.00 29.14 -0.07
N ASN A 128 -8.26 29.31 -0.47
CA ASN A 128 -8.66 30.41 -1.37
C ASN A 128 -8.66 31.79 -0.69
N ILE A 129 -8.52 31.85 0.65
CA ILE A 129 -8.58 33.11 1.41
C ILE A 129 -7.16 33.60 1.72
N SER A 130 -6.35 32.75 2.33
CA SER A 130 -4.96 33.04 2.73
C SER A 130 -3.95 32.79 1.62
N GLY A 131 -4.30 32.01 0.60
CA GLY A 131 -3.37 31.53 -0.44
C GLY A 131 -2.42 30.44 0.04
N SER A 132 -2.53 30.01 1.31
CA SER A 132 -1.65 29.00 1.91
C SER A 132 -1.95 27.60 1.36
N ILE A 133 -0.93 26.75 1.33
CA ILE A 133 -1.08 25.35 0.95
C ILE A 133 -1.28 24.52 2.22
N VAL A 134 -2.31 23.67 2.19
CA VAL A 134 -2.62 22.68 3.23
C VAL A 134 -2.16 21.31 2.72
N PRO A 135 -1.00 20.80 3.18
CA PRO A 135 -0.46 19.51 2.74
C PRO A 135 -1.10 18.35 3.54
N TRP A 136 -2.42 18.18 3.37
CA TRP A 136 -3.24 17.29 4.19
C TRP A 136 -2.76 15.84 4.18
N LEU A 137 -2.27 15.34 3.04
CA LEU A 137 -1.80 13.95 2.95
C LEU A 137 -0.51 13.77 3.75
N ARG A 138 0.40 14.75 3.68
CA ARG A 138 1.64 14.75 4.45
C ARG A 138 1.34 14.75 5.95
N TRP A 139 0.38 15.57 6.39
CA TRP A 139 -0.07 15.58 7.78
C TRP A 139 -0.58 14.22 8.24
N LEU A 140 -1.44 13.59 7.42
CA LEU A 140 -2.02 12.29 7.73
C LEU A 140 -0.98 11.16 7.75
N LEU A 141 0.04 11.22 6.88
CA LEU A 141 1.01 10.14 6.73
C LEU A 141 2.21 10.26 7.67
N LEU A 142 2.63 11.48 8.05
CA LEU A 142 3.97 11.69 8.61
C LEU A 142 4.05 12.49 9.92
N GLU A 143 3.04 13.30 10.25
CA GLU A 143 3.14 14.26 11.36
C GLU A 143 2.74 13.68 12.73
N GLY A 144 2.25 12.44 12.77
CA GLY A 144 1.74 11.82 13.98
C GLY A 144 0.69 12.69 14.66
N THR A 145 0.81 12.87 15.97
CA THR A 145 -0.09 13.69 16.79
C THR A 145 0.46 15.10 17.02
N ALA A 146 1.33 15.60 16.13
CA ALA A 146 1.87 16.95 16.27
C ALA A 146 0.75 18.00 16.14
N THR A 147 0.92 19.12 16.87
CA THR A 147 0.10 20.31 16.64
C THR A 147 0.44 20.90 15.26
N LEU A 148 -0.56 20.99 14.39
CA LEU A 148 -0.42 21.48 13.02
C LEU A 148 -0.94 22.91 12.87
N VAL A 149 -2.01 23.25 13.58
CA VAL A 149 -2.63 24.57 13.55
C VAL A 149 -2.83 25.06 14.98
N LYS A 150 -2.10 26.13 15.35
CA LYS A 150 -2.11 26.65 16.73
C LYS A 150 -3.19 27.69 16.95
N ASN A 151 -3.84 27.68 18.11
CA ASN A 151 -4.91 28.61 18.47
C ASN A 151 -6.14 28.54 17.55
N TYR A 152 -6.41 27.39 16.95
CA TYR A 152 -7.58 27.14 16.13
C TYR A 152 -8.25 25.84 16.54
N GLU A 153 -9.58 25.81 16.39
CA GLU A 153 -10.39 24.60 16.50
C GLU A 153 -11.27 24.42 15.27
N VAL A 154 -11.70 23.19 15.01
CA VAL A 154 -12.66 22.90 13.95
C VAL A 154 -14.06 23.16 14.47
N THR A 155 -14.78 24.07 13.83
CA THR A 155 -16.21 24.29 14.06
C THR A 155 -17.00 23.63 12.94
N PHE A 156 -17.86 22.67 13.30
CA PHE A 156 -18.77 22.00 12.36
C PHE A 156 -20.06 22.78 12.16
N GLY A 157 -20.57 22.76 10.93
CA GLY A 157 -21.83 23.36 10.53
C GLY A 157 -21.77 23.94 9.11
N PRO A 158 -22.92 24.12 8.44
CA PRO A 158 -22.96 24.71 7.12
C PRO A 158 -22.27 26.08 7.08
N ASN A 159 -21.31 26.26 6.19
CA ASN A 159 -20.58 27.52 6.06
C ASN A 159 -20.12 27.75 4.62
N SER A 160 -20.50 28.89 4.03
CA SER A 160 -20.13 29.24 2.65
C SER A 160 -18.64 29.51 2.45
N ARG A 161 -17.88 29.77 3.52
CA ARG A 161 -16.42 29.89 3.50
C ARG A 161 -15.71 28.54 3.65
N SER A 162 -16.44 27.47 3.94
CA SER A 162 -15.88 26.13 4.08
C SER A 162 -15.56 25.54 2.70
N ARG A 163 -14.36 24.98 2.55
CA ARG A 163 -13.97 24.21 1.36
C ARG A 163 -14.83 22.97 1.17
N THR A 164 -15.32 22.37 2.25
CA THR A 164 -16.17 21.17 2.25
C THR A 164 -17.65 21.48 2.43
N GLY A 165 -17.99 22.75 2.66
CA GLY A 165 -19.34 23.23 2.94
C GLY A 165 -19.82 23.05 4.38
N PHE A 166 -19.08 22.35 5.25
CA PHE A 166 -19.58 21.93 6.57
C PHE A 166 -18.60 22.04 7.76
N ALA A 167 -17.38 22.52 7.53
CA ALA A 167 -16.44 22.78 8.64
C ALA A 167 -15.49 23.93 8.32
N VAL A 168 -15.17 24.72 9.33
CA VAL A 168 -14.18 25.80 9.23
C VAL A 168 -13.27 25.78 10.46
N MET A 169 -12.02 26.16 10.26
CA MET A 169 -11.12 26.47 11.37
C MET A 169 -11.48 27.85 11.93
N THR A 170 -11.73 27.95 13.22
CA THR A 170 -12.01 29.21 13.92
C THR A 170 -10.99 29.44 15.02
N GLU A 171 -10.67 30.70 15.28
CA GLU A 171 -9.71 31.06 16.33
C GLU A 171 -10.26 30.67 17.70
N ALA A 172 -9.48 29.88 18.43
CA ALA A 172 -9.82 29.43 19.78
C ALA A 172 -8.59 29.58 20.68
N LYS A 173 -8.72 30.38 21.74
CA LYS A 173 -7.62 30.62 22.68
C LYS A 173 -7.31 29.32 23.42
N ASN A 174 -6.04 28.91 23.39
CA ASN A 174 -5.54 27.68 24.03
C ASN A 174 -6.09 26.37 23.45
N GLN A 175 -6.53 26.38 22.19
CA GLN A 175 -6.86 25.17 21.47
C GLN A 175 -5.94 25.03 20.26
N ASP A 176 -5.42 23.84 20.06
CA ASP A 176 -4.52 23.51 18.98
C ASP A 176 -5.12 22.33 18.23
N TRP A 177 -5.05 22.36 16.90
CA TRP A 177 -5.51 21.27 16.07
C TRP A 177 -4.33 20.46 15.51
N GLY A 178 -4.50 19.15 15.52
CA GLY A 178 -3.65 18.16 14.87
C GLY A 178 -4.53 17.00 14.37
N VAL A 179 -3.94 16.08 13.62
CA VAL A 179 -4.67 14.90 13.15
C VAL A 179 -5.14 14.08 14.37
N PRO A 180 -6.43 13.66 14.44
CA PRO A 180 -6.90 12.82 15.53
C PRO A 180 -6.04 11.55 15.68
N ALA A 181 -5.77 11.15 16.92
CA ALA A 181 -4.77 10.13 17.24
C ALA A 181 -5.02 8.78 16.55
N GLU A 182 -6.28 8.43 16.30
CA GLU A 182 -6.67 7.20 15.59
C GLU A 182 -6.28 7.20 14.10
N TYR A 183 -6.15 8.38 13.49
CA TYR A 183 -5.78 8.55 12.07
C TYR A 183 -4.34 9.03 11.87
N ALA A 184 -3.72 9.58 12.92
CA ALA A 184 -2.34 10.05 12.92
C ALA A 184 -1.38 8.99 12.36
N GLY A 185 -0.51 9.42 11.45
CA GLY A 185 0.45 8.56 10.77
C GLY A 185 1.89 9.02 10.94
N THR A 186 2.79 8.05 10.86
CA THR A 186 4.24 8.20 10.76
C THR A 186 4.74 7.43 9.54
N SER A 187 6.01 7.59 9.19
CA SER A 187 6.60 6.91 8.02
C SER A 187 6.50 5.39 8.08
N SER A 188 6.50 4.80 9.28
CA SER A 188 6.37 3.34 9.49
C SER A 188 4.96 2.89 9.86
N ASP A 189 4.13 3.78 10.39
CA ASP A 189 2.80 3.45 10.92
C ASP A 189 1.80 4.52 10.54
N ASN A 190 1.04 4.29 9.48
CA ASN A 190 0.00 5.17 8.98
C ASN A 190 -1.15 4.33 8.42
N TRP A 191 -2.20 4.97 7.95
CA TRP A 191 -3.42 4.28 7.53
C TRP A 191 -3.18 3.25 6.41
N ILE A 192 -2.26 3.52 5.48
CA ILE A 192 -1.99 2.60 4.38
C ILE A 192 -1.11 1.43 4.82
N THR A 193 -0.08 1.66 5.64
CA THR A 193 0.75 0.56 6.19
C THR A 193 -0.07 -0.34 7.11
N ARG A 194 -0.92 0.24 7.98
CA ARG A 194 -1.87 -0.50 8.83
C ARG A 194 -2.86 -1.33 8.02
N THR A 195 -3.36 -0.78 6.92
CA THR A 195 -4.30 -1.49 6.04
C THR A 195 -3.65 -2.69 5.38
N ILE A 196 -2.45 -2.52 4.80
CA ILE A 196 -1.70 -3.64 4.21
C ILE A 196 -1.35 -4.70 5.26
N GLU A 197 -0.95 -4.29 6.47
CA GLU A 197 -0.63 -5.19 7.58
C GLU A 197 -1.83 -6.05 7.98
N ARG A 198 -3.01 -5.44 8.14
CA ARG A 198 -4.27 -6.15 8.46
C ARG A 198 -4.65 -7.17 7.38
N SER A 199 -4.28 -6.89 6.13
CA SER A 199 -4.65 -7.67 4.95
C SER A 199 -3.66 -8.73 4.51
N LYS A 200 -2.62 -8.99 5.31
CA LYS A 200 -1.64 -10.06 5.05
C LYS A 200 -2.28 -11.41 4.77
N GLN A 201 -3.37 -11.75 5.46
CA GLN A 201 -4.05 -13.03 5.24
C GLN A 201 -4.69 -13.11 3.86
N ASP A 202 -5.30 -12.04 3.36
CA ASP A 202 -5.94 -12.03 2.05
C ASP A 202 -4.92 -12.02 0.91
N ILE A 203 -3.80 -11.29 1.10
CA ILE A 203 -2.65 -11.34 0.18
C ILE A 203 -2.06 -12.77 0.14
N ASN A 204 -1.92 -13.43 1.29
CA ASN A 204 -1.44 -14.82 1.35
C ASN A 204 -2.42 -15.79 0.66
N LYS A 205 -3.73 -15.62 0.83
CA LYS A 205 -4.74 -16.42 0.11
C LYS A 205 -4.58 -16.27 -1.39
N LEU A 206 -4.39 -15.05 -1.89
CA LEU A 206 -4.15 -14.79 -3.32
C LEU A 206 -2.90 -15.52 -3.82
N ILE A 207 -1.81 -15.51 -3.05
CA ILE A 207 -0.56 -16.20 -3.42
C ILE A 207 -0.79 -17.73 -3.45
N VAL A 208 -1.51 -18.29 -2.48
CA VAL A 208 -1.83 -19.72 -2.44
C VAL A 208 -2.75 -20.13 -3.59
N GLU A 209 -3.74 -19.30 -3.92
CA GLU A 209 -4.61 -19.49 -5.08
C GLU A 209 -3.79 -19.52 -6.37
N ALA A 210 -2.85 -18.57 -6.52
CA ALA A 210 -1.97 -18.51 -7.68
C ALA A 210 -1.12 -19.79 -7.83
N LEU A 211 -0.68 -20.37 -6.70
CA LEU A 211 0.07 -21.63 -6.68
C LEU A 211 -0.81 -22.87 -6.91
N SER A 212 -2.13 -22.75 -6.90
CA SER A 212 -3.03 -23.90 -7.07
C SER A 212 -3.55 -24.03 -8.51
N GLN A 213 -3.18 -23.13 -9.41
CA GLN A 213 -3.51 -23.14 -10.84
C GLN A 213 -2.47 -23.90 -11.66
#